data_AF-A0A242LGQ1-F1
#
_entry.id   AF-A0A242LGQ1-F1
#
_cell.length_a   1.000
_cell.length_b   1.000
_cell.length_c   1.000
_cell.angle_alpha   90.00
_cell.angle_beta   90.00
_cell.angle_gamma   90.00
#
_symmetry.space_group_name_H-M   'P 1'
#
loop_
_entity.id
_entity.type
_entity.pdbx_description
1 polymer ?
#
loop_
_entity_poly.entity_id
_entity_poly.type
_entity_poly.pdbx_seq_one_letter_code
_entity_poly.pdbx_strand_id
1 'polypeptide(L)'
;GLGQSKGGRHEPLDLAEELAMEETLNNPSSGKELQGKNTDPRWPSADGWEKWAKNVNGTEVHYQYNPKTGQIDDVKIKSKKGN
;
A
#
# COMPACT_ATOMS: atom_id res chain seq x y z
N GLY A 1 -10.11 15.84 -15.22
CA GLY A 1 -9.89 15.94 -13.77
C GLY A 1 -9.54 14.57 -13.25
N LEU A 2 -8.40 14.44 -12.58
CA LEU A 2 -7.85 13.17 -12.10
C LEU A 2 -8.88 12.46 -11.21
N GLY A 3 -9.25 11.23 -11.60
CA GLY A 3 -10.28 10.44 -10.95
C GLY A 3 -9.93 10.13 -9.51
N GLN A 4 -10.56 10.86 -8.59
CA GLN A 4 -10.57 10.57 -7.16
C GLN A 4 -11.30 9.23 -6.94
N SER A 5 -10.56 8.14 -7.00
CA SER A 5 -11.06 6.83 -6.60
C SER A 5 -11.19 6.83 -5.07
N LYS A 6 -12.44 6.71 -4.61
CA LYS A 6 -12.85 6.61 -3.20
C LYS A 6 -11.91 5.67 -2.42
N GLY A 7 -11.04 6.22 -1.57
CA GLY A 7 -10.53 5.47 -0.40
C GLY A 7 -9.05 5.55 -0.06
N GLY A 8 -8.17 6.18 -0.84
CA GLY A 8 -6.79 6.34 -0.38
C GLY A 8 -5.99 7.42 -1.12
N ARG A 9 -4.87 7.80 -0.51
CA ARG A 9 -3.99 8.90 -0.92
C ARG A 9 -2.55 8.39 -1.07
N HIS A 10 -1.82 8.94 -2.04
CA HIS A 10 -0.38 8.68 -2.21
C HIS A 10 0.48 9.67 -1.42
N GLU A 11 -0.13 10.70 -0.85
CA GLU A 11 0.55 11.75 -0.10
C GLU A 11 0.06 11.71 1.36
N PRO A 12 0.99 11.64 2.34
CA PRO A 12 0.65 11.72 3.76
C PRO A 12 0.20 13.14 4.11
N LEU A 13 -0.74 13.27 5.05
CA LEU A 13 -1.18 14.58 5.57
C LEU A 13 -0.62 14.90 6.95
N ASP A 14 -0.20 13.89 7.69
CA ASP A 14 0.30 14.02 9.05
C ASP A 14 1.59 13.20 9.22
N LEU A 15 2.38 13.53 10.24
CA LEU A 15 3.66 12.88 10.52
C LEU A 15 3.48 11.37 10.72
N ALA A 16 2.36 10.95 11.31
CA ALA A 16 2.05 9.52 11.49
C ALA A 16 1.86 8.80 10.15
N GLU A 17 1.31 9.46 9.13
CA GLU A 17 1.13 8.89 7.79
C GLU A 17 2.45 8.86 7.01
N GLU A 18 3.29 9.89 7.17
CA GLU A 18 4.62 9.96 6.56
C GLU A 18 5.52 8.84 7.11
N LEU A 19 5.58 8.70 8.44
CA LEU A 19 6.30 7.61 9.09
C LEU A 19 5.75 6.23 8.68
N ALA A 20 4.43 6.11 8.52
CA ALA A 20 3.82 4.86 8.06
C ALA A 20 4.27 4.47 6.64
N MET A 21 4.35 5.44 5.73
CA MET A 21 4.86 5.21 4.38
C MET A 21 6.35 4.86 4.40
N GLU A 22 7.16 5.62 5.14
CA GLU A 22 8.60 5.39 5.22
C GLU A 22 8.93 4.03 5.85
N GLU A 23 8.20 3.62 6.89
CA GLU A 23 8.36 2.29 7.51
C GLU A 23 7.88 1.17 6.58
N THR A 24 6.89 1.45 5.73
CA THR A 24 6.43 0.51 4.70
C THR A 24 7.47 0.32 3.61
N LEU A 25 8.12 1.40 3.18
CA LEU A 25 9.18 1.35 2.17
C LEU A 25 10.46 0.69 2.71
N ASN A 26 10.82 0.96 3.97
CA ASN A 26 11.98 0.36 4.61
C ASN A 26 11.79 -1.13 4.95
N ASN A 27 10.57 -1.53 5.33
CA ASN A 27 10.26 -2.92 5.66
C ASN A 27 8.89 -3.34 5.13
N PRO A 28 8.78 -3.56 3.80
CA PRO A 28 7.54 -3.99 3.16
C PRO A 28 7.16 -5.42 3.58
N SER A 29 8.15 -6.28 3.84
CA SER A 29 7.91 -7.66 4.31
C SER A 29 7.25 -7.76 5.68
N SER A 30 7.24 -6.68 6.47
CA SER A 30 6.58 -6.63 7.78
C SER A 30 5.06 -6.41 7.68
N GLY A 31 4.53 -6.18 6.47
CA GLY A 31 3.09 -6.07 6.27
C GLY A 31 2.37 -7.41 6.28
N LYS A 32 1.09 -7.37 5.91
CA LYS A 32 0.25 -8.54 5.68
C LYS A 32 -0.10 -8.65 4.21
N GLU A 33 0.17 -9.81 3.63
CA GLU A 33 -0.27 -10.13 2.28
C GLU A 33 -1.81 -10.22 2.21
N LEU A 34 -2.39 -9.58 1.20
CA LEU A 34 -3.80 -9.64 0.84
C LEU A 34 -4.00 -10.57 -0.35
N GLN A 35 -3.86 -11.88 -0.09
CA GLN A 35 -4.03 -12.94 -1.08
C GLN A 35 -5.38 -12.83 -1.81
N GLY A 36 -5.33 -12.94 -3.15
CA GLY A 36 -6.52 -12.86 -4.01
C GLY A 36 -7.13 -11.47 -4.17
N LYS A 37 -6.58 -10.43 -3.53
CA LYS A 37 -7.00 -9.04 -3.73
C LYS A 37 -6.22 -8.31 -4.81
N ASN A 38 -5.17 -8.94 -5.34
CA ASN A 38 -4.42 -8.43 -6.47
C ASN A 38 -5.15 -8.75 -7.78
N THR A 39 -6.20 -7.99 -8.08
CA THR A 39 -7.03 -8.13 -9.29
C THR A 39 -6.64 -7.13 -10.37
N ASP A 40 -5.67 -6.26 -10.11
CA ASP A 40 -5.28 -5.21 -11.03
C ASP A 40 -4.35 -5.77 -12.13
N PRO A 41 -4.68 -5.58 -13.42
CA PRO A 41 -3.87 -6.11 -14.51
C PRO A 41 -2.50 -5.43 -14.64
N ARG A 42 -2.29 -4.28 -13.97
CA ARG A 42 -1.00 -3.58 -13.93
C ARG A 42 0.06 -4.32 -13.12
N TRP A 43 -0.36 -5.09 -12.12
CA TRP A 43 0.53 -5.84 -11.23
C TRP A 43 0.12 -7.32 -11.24
N PRO A 44 0.40 -8.07 -12.30
CA PRO A 44 -0.02 -9.47 -12.40
C PRO A 44 0.72 -10.35 -11.38
N SER A 45 -0.02 -11.22 -10.68
CA SER A 45 0.59 -12.21 -9.79
C SER A 45 1.47 -13.23 -10.52
N ALA A 46 1.30 -13.40 -11.84
CA ALA A 46 2.20 -14.19 -12.68
C ALA A 46 3.65 -13.66 -12.64
N ASP A 47 3.82 -12.33 -12.67
CA ASP A 47 5.12 -11.66 -12.49
C ASP A 47 5.62 -11.69 -11.04
N GLY A 48 4.83 -12.20 -10.11
CA GLY A 48 5.13 -12.25 -8.68
C GLY A 48 4.69 -11.02 -7.90
N TRP A 49 3.83 -10.16 -8.48
CA TRP A 49 3.25 -9.07 -7.72
C TRP A 49 2.16 -9.55 -6.76
N GLU A 50 2.25 -9.06 -5.54
CA GLU A 50 1.34 -9.36 -4.45
C GLU A 50 0.82 -8.05 -3.86
N LYS A 51 -0.45 -8.05 -3.46
CA LYS A 51 -1.04 -6.90 -2.75
C LYS A 51 -0.75 -7.06 -1.27
N TRP A 52 -0.16 -6.05 -0.67
CA TRP A 52 0.19 -6.04 0.75
C TRP A 52 -0.50 -4.86 1.44
N ALA A 53 -0.76 -5.04 2.73
CA ALA A 53 -1.29 -4.01 3.60
C ALA A 53 -0.54 -3.99 4.92
N LYS A 54 -0.10 -2.82 5.35
CA LYS A 54 0.58 -2.62 6.62
C LYS A 54 -0.19 -1.62 7.46
N ASN A 55 -0.37 -1.91 8.75
CA ASN A 55 -0.91 -0.95 9.69
C ASN A 55 0.24 -0.41 10.55
N VAL A 56 0.54 0.87 10.41
CA VAL A 56 1.56 1.54 11.21
C VAL A 56 0.87 2.59 12.05
N ASN A 57 0.87 2.41 13.38
CA ASN A 57 0.29 3.35 14.33
C ASN A 57 -1.18 3.74 14.04
N GLY A 58 -1.98 2.78 13.54
CA GLY A 58 -3.37 3.01 13.17
C GLY A 58 -3.60 3.59 11.78
N THR A 59 -2.54 3.85 11.01
CA THR A 59 -2.58 4.20 9.59
C THR A 59 -2.44 2.93 8.75
N GLU A 60 -3.43 2.64 7.92
CA GLU A 60 -3.40 1.48 7.02
C GLU A 60 -2.83 1.90 5.66
N VAL A 61 -1.70 1.35 5.27
CA VAL A 61 -1.01 1.58 3.99
C VAL A 61 -1.15 0.33 3.13
N HIS A 62 -1.68 0.47 1.93
CA HIS A 62 -1.72 -0.60 0.92
C HIS A 62 -0.64 -0.34 -0.11
N TYR A 63 -0.03 -1.39 -0.63
CA TYR A 63 1.02 -1.29 -1.65
C TYR A 63 1.11 -2.61 -2.41
N GLN A 64 1.67 -2.56 -3.62
CA GLN A 64 2.06 -3.74 -4.35
C GLN A 64 3.52 -4.04 -4.06
N TYR A 65 3.80 -5.27 -3.65
CA TYR A 65 5.14 -5.74 -3.37
C TYR A 65 5.43 -6.96 -4.22
N ASN A 66 6.61 -6.99 -4.83
CA ASN A 66 7.10 -8.16 -5.53
C ASN A 66 8.28 -8.73 -4.74
N PRO A 67 8.07 -9.79 -3.92
CA PRO A 67 9.15 -10.40 -3.15
C PRO A 67 10.24 -11.02 -4.03
N LYS A 68 9.97 -11.31 -5.32
CA LYS A 68 10.98 -11.87 -6.23
C LYS A 68 12.03 -10.83 -6.63
N THR A 69 11.60 -9.59 -6.85
CA THR A 69 12.48 -8.49 -7.27
C THR A 69 12.80 -7.51 -6.16
N GLY A 70 12.07 -7.55 -5.04
CA GLY A 70 12.14 -6.58 -3.95
C GLY A 70 11.49 -5.23 -4.30
N GLN A 71 10.78 -5.12 -5.42
CA GLN A 71 10.17 -3.87 -5.86
C GLN A 71 8.84 -3.61 -5.14
N ILE A 72 8.61 -2.33 -4.84
CA ILE A 72 7.37 -1.83 -4.25
C ILE A 72 6.77 -0.83 -5.23
N ASP A 73 5.45 -0.88 -5.42
CA ASP A 73 4.70 0.01 -6.30
C ASP A 73 3.30 0.31 -5.71
N ASP A 74 2.56 1.26 -6.29
CA ASP A 74 1.21 1.69 -5.85
C ASP A 74 1.04 1.92 -4.34
N VAL A 75 2.03 2.52 -3.68
CA VAL A 75 1.94 2.79 -2.23
C VAL A 75 0.87 3.84 -1.96
N LYS A 76 -0.13 3.47 -1.15
CA LYS A 76 -1.32 4.27 -0.91
C LYS A 76 -1.80 4.13 0.53
N ILE A 77 -1.92 5.25 1.22
CA ILE A 77 -2.52 5.32 2.55
C ILE A 77 -4.05 5.29 2.41
N LYS A 78 -4.69 4.37 3.11
CA LYS A 78 -6.15 4.34 3.25
C LYS A 78 -6.55 5.39 4.28
N SER A 79 -7.29 6.41 3.83
CA SER A 79 -7.78 7.45 4.71
C SER A 79 -8.64 6.84 5.82
N LYS A 80 -8.38 7.18 7.09
CA LYS A 80 -9.31 6.89 8.18
C LYS A 80 -10.67 7.46 7.79
N LYS A 81 -11.70 6.61 7.80
CA LYS A 81 -13.08 7.04 7.59
C LYS A 81 -13.37 8.03 8.72
N GLY A 82 -13.40 9.32 8.40
CA GLY A 82 -13.80 10.36 9.34
C GLY A 82 -15.15 9.98 9.92
N ASN A 83 -15.24 9.97 11.24
CA ASN A 83 -16.46 9.79 12.00
C ASN A 83 -17.44 10.93 11.73
#